data_AF-A0A847XJ19-F1
#
_entry.id   AF-A0A847XJ19-F1
#
_cell.length_a   1.000
_cell.length_b   1.000
_cell.length_c   1.000
_cell.angle_alpha   90.00
_cell.angle_beta   90.00
_cell.angle_gamma   90.00
#
_symmetry.space_group_name_H-M   'P 1'
#
loop_
_entity.id
_entity.type
_entity.pdbx_description
1 polymer ?
#
loop_
_entity_poly.entity_id
_entity_poly.type
_entity_poly.pdbx_seq_one_letter_code
_entity_poly.pdbx_strand_id
1 'polypeptide(L)' 'MSLPEEYKKGYKYFLGSRIDLSLRPLIPRVETEYWVSLILKEIGKGAKCLDLFSGSGCIGISI' A
#
# COMPACT_ATOMS: atom_id res chain seq x y z
N MET A 1 -14.85 16.40 -13.48
CA MET A 1 -13.73 15.42 -13.48
C MET A 1 -14.26 14.08 -12.99
N SER A 2 -13.97 12.99 -13.70
CA SER A 2 -14.31 11.65 -13.23
C SER A 2 -13.37 11.23 -12.10
N LEU A 3 -13.89 10.46 -11.14
CA LEU A 3 -13.04 9.81 -10.13
C LEU A 3 -12.05 8.85 -10.81
N PRO A 4 -10.82 8.70 -10.28
CA PRO A 4 -9.94 7.58 -10.59
C PRO A 4 -10.66 6.24 -10.49
N GLU A 5 -10.28 5.29 -11.34
CA GLU A 5 -10.96 4.00 -11.45
C GLU A 5 -10.88 3.19 -10.15
N GLU A 6 -9.74 3.24 -9.45
CA GLU A 6 -9.58 2.54 -8.17
C GLU A 6 -10.48 3.09 -7.06
N TYR A 7 -10.82 4.39 -7.09
CA TYR A 7 -11.80 4.95 -6.17
C TYR A 7 -13.23 4.53 -6.51
N LYS A 8 -13.56 4.35 -7.80
CA LYS A 8 -14.86 3.77 -8.17
C LYS A 8 -14.96 2.31 -7.75
N LYS A 9 -13.87 1.55 -7.92
CA LYS A 9 -13.74 0.15 -7.50
C LYS A 9 -13.76 -0.01 -5.97
N GLY A 10 -13.28 1.00 -5.25
CA GLY A 10 -13.21 1.04 -3.79
C GLY A 10 -12.00 0.32 -3.18
N TYR A 11 -11.13 -0.28 -3.99
CA TYR A 11 -9.93 -0.97 -3.50
C TYR A 11 -8.85 -1.12 -4.57
N LYS A 12 -7.63 -1.43 -4.13
CA LYS A 12 -6.50 -1.80 -4.99
C LYS A 12 -5.68 -2.90 -4.35
N TYR A 13 -5.11 -3.80 -5.15
CA TYR A 13 -4.13 -4.77 -4.65
C TYR A 13 -2.74 -4.15 -4.60
N PHE A 14 -1.99 -4.45 -3.54
CA PHE A 14 -0.61 -4.04 -3.33
C PHE A 14 0.14 -5.18 -2.63
N LEU A 15 1.15 -5.77 -3.29
CA LEU A 15 1.87 -6.97 -2.83
C LEU A 15 0.96 -8.12 -2.41
N GLY A 16 -0.16 -8.31 -3.11
CA GLY A 16 -1.16 -9.33 -2.80
C GLY A 16 -2.17 -8.93 -1.73
N SER A 17 -1.91 -7.86 -0.97
CA SER A 17 -2.84 -7.31 0.03
C SER A 17 -3.92 -6.46 -0.63
N ARG A 18 -5.18 -6.64 -0.22
CA ARG A 18 -6.29 -5.79 -0.68
C ARG A 18 -6.38 -4.54 0.20
N ILE A 19 -6.06 -3.39 -0.39
CA ILE A 19 -6.05 -2.09 0.29
C ILE A 19 -7.40 -1.39 0.05
N ASP A 20 -8.06 -0.98 1.14
CA ASP A 20 -9.32 -0.24 1.08
C ASP A 20 -9.10 1.21 0.65
N LEU A 21 -9.94 1.68 -0.28
CA LEU A 21 -9.90 3.05 -0.79
C LEU A 21 -11.22 3.78 -0.57
N SER A 22 -12.11 3.27 0.28
CA SER A 22 -13.46 3.83 0.50
C SER A 22 -13.42 5.29 0.99
N LEU A 23 -12.41 5.63 1.79
CA LEU A 23 -12.16 6.98 2.32
C LEU A 23 -11.29 7.85 1.40
N ARG A 24 -11.00 7.38 0.18
CA ARG A 24 -10.17 8.06 -0.83
C ARG A 24 -8.78 8.51 -0.34
N PRO A 25 -8.01 7.67 0.38
CA PRO A 25 -6.60 7.94 0.67
C PRO A 25 -5.77 7.87 -0.62
N LEU A 26 -4.49 8.24 -0.56
CA LEU A 26 -3.59 8.10 -1.71
C LEU A 26 -3.62 6.65 -2.26
N ILE A 27 -3.97 6.52 -3.54
CA ILE A 27 -4.01 5.25 -4.25
C ILE A 27 -2.60 4.67 -4.31
N PRO A 28 -2.38 3.41 -3.85
CA PRO A 28 -1.09 2.75 -3.94
C PRO A 28 -0.51 2.76 -5.36
N ARG A 29 0.80 2.99 -5.46
CA ARG A 29 1.54 3.13 -6.72
C ARG A 29 2.50 1.96 -6.92
N VAL A 30 2.73 1.61 -8.18
CA VAL A 30 3.55 0.45 -8.56
C VAL A 30 5.02 0.66 -8.19
N GLU A 31 5.47 1.91 -8.17
CA GLU A 31 6.81 2.28 -7.73
C GLU A 31 6.99 2.01 -6.24
N THR A 32 5.99 2.33 -5.41
CA THR A 32 5.97 1.98 -3.98
C THR A 32 5.96 0.47 -3.78
N GLU A 33 5.20 -0.26 -4.62
CA GLU A 33 5.13 -1.72 -4.58
C GLU A 33 6.50 -2.36 -4.89
N TYR A 34 7.22 -1.84 -5.88
CA TYR A 34 8.58 -2.25 -6.20
C TYR A 34 9.53 -2.08 -5.00
N TRP A 35 9.55 -0.89 -4.39
CA TRP A 35 10.43 -0.62 -3.24
C TRP A 35 10.12 -1.50 -2.04
N VAL A 36 8.84 -1.70 -1.72
CA VAL A 36 8.45 -2.58 -0.60
C VAL A 36 8.78 -4.05 -0.92
N SER A 37 8.70 -4.48 -2.17
CA SER A 37 9.13 -5.83 -2.55
C SER A 37 10.62 -6.09 -2.32
N LEU A 38 11.46 -5.05 -2.35
CA LEU A 38 12.89 -5.14 -2.07
C LEU A 38 13.14 -5.20 -0.56
N ILE A 39 12.51 -4.31 0.23
CA ILE A 39 12.72 -4.28 1.68
C ILE A 39 12.25 -5.58 2.34
N LEU A 40 11.18 -6.21 1.84
CA LEU A 40 10.69 -7.50 2.32
C LEU A 40 11.70 -8.65 2.18
N LYS A 41 12.68 -8.53 1.28
CA LYS A 41 13.76 -9.52 1.14
C LYS A 41 14.88 -9.30 2.15
N GLU A 42 14.97 -8.11 2.72
CA GLU A 42 16.06 -7.68 3.61
C GLU A 42 15.64 -7.68 5.09
N ILE A 43 14.37 -7.38 5.39
CA ILE A 43 13.91 -7.33 6.78
C ILE A 43 13.78 -8.74 7.38
N GLY A 44 14.24 -8.86 8.63
CA GLY A 44 14.10 -10.09 9.40
C GLY A 44 12.67 -10.29 9.92
N LYS A 45 12.31 -11.55 10.19
CA LYS A 45 11.06 -11.85 10.91
C LYS A 45 11.06 -11.14 12.27
N GLY A 46 9.93 -10.49 12.59
CA GLY A 46 9.78 -9.76 13.85
C GLY A 46 10.45 -8.38 13.88
N ALA A 47 10.83 -7.84 12.72
CA ALA A 47 11.29 -6.46 12.62
C ALA A 47 10.23 -5.49 13.17
N LYS A 48 10.67 -4.48 13.92
CA LYS A 48 9.83 -3.38 14.37
C LYS A 48 9.96 -2.25 13.37
N CYS A 49 8.87 -1.95 12.67
CA CYS A 49 8.83 -0.94 11.61
C CYS A 49 7.89 0.21 12.00
N LEU A 50 8.16 1.39 11.45
CA LEU A 50 7.33 2.58 11.58
C LEU A 50 6.92 3.03 10.17
N ASP A 51 5.63 3.03 9.89
CA ASP A 51 5.05 3.53 8.63
C ASP A 51 4.57 4.98 8.83
N LEU A 52 5.44 5.94 8.51
CA LEU A 52 5.15 7.37 8.62
C LEU A 52 4.37 7.86 7.40
N PHE A 53 3.32 8.65 7.65
CA PHE A 53 2.43 9.16 6.61
C PHE A 53 1.78 8.04 5.78
N SER A 54 1.33 7.01 6.48
CA SER A 54 0.88 5.74 5.92
C SER A 54 -0.24 5.88 4.87
N GLY A 55 -1.04 6.94 4.90
CA GLY A 55 -2.06 7.21 3.90
C GLY A 55 -3.08 6.07 3.83
N SER A 56 -3.04 5.27 2.78
CA SER A 56 -3.87 4.05 2.65
C SER A 56 -3.38 2.87 3.50
N GLY A 57 -2.24 3.01 4.18
CA GLY A 57 -1.59 1.96 4.97
C GLY A 57 -0.89 0.90 4.13
N CYS A 58 -0.77 1.07 2.82
CA CYS A 58 -0.34 0.00 1.92
C CYS A 58 1.06 -0.54 2.21
N ILE A 59 1.98 0.28 2.73
CA ILE A 59 3.32 -0.16 3.13
C ILE A 59 3.24 -1.00 4.41
N GLY A 60 2.70 -0.43 5.49
CA GLY A 60 2.63 -1.10 6.79
C GLY A 60 1.76 -2.36 6.79
N ILE A 61 0.73 -2.45 5.96
CA ILE A 61 -0.08 -3.68 5.80
C ILE A 61 0.70 -4.81 5.12
N SER A 62 1.70 -4.47 4.31
CA SER A 62 2.44 -5.45 3.49
C SER A 62 3.74 -5.94 4.13
N ILE A 63 4.14 -5.37 5.26
CA ILE A 63 5.33 -5.70 6.06
C ILE A 63 4.92 -6.58 7.25
#